data_AF-A0A438GFF3-F1
#
_entry.id   AF-A0A438GFF3-F1
#
_cell.length_a   1.000
_cell.length_b   1.000
_cell.length_c   1.000
_cell.angle_alpha   90.00
_cell.angle_beta   90.00
_cell.angle_gamma   90.00
#
_symmetry.space_group_name_H-M   'P 1'
#
loop_
_entity.id
_entity.type
_entity.pdbx_description
1 polymer ?
#
loop_
_entity_poly.entity_id
_entity_poly.type
_entity_poly.pdbx_seq_one_letter_code
_entity_poly.pdbx_strand_id
1 'polypeptide(L)'
;MFTINYFTGKRENENIALAWAAKFATKDSIFDKNFSLLGVGDGDDTPLLLKEGQNVFKFYASGRRYCSGLLATMELQSRHDLISRLCNLVVRGRDEISFEVYMNEEAMDQVVFALARRKAAKGMQKEERDLQRYASLLSGPTGGRKWVVEELAVISESKEVAGDLITEAVLEQV
;
A
#
# COMPACT_ATOMS: atom_id res chain seq x y z
N MET A 1 -4.62 35.41 0.25
CA MET A 1 -4.84 34.25 -0.65
C MET A 1 -4.04 33.03 -0.20
N PHE A 2 -2.72 33.13 -0.02
CA PHE A 2 -1.85 32.04 0.46
C PHE A 2 -2.28 31.44 1.80
N THR A 3 -2.51 32.28 2.81
CA THR A 3 -2.92 31.84 4.15
C THR A 3 -4.25 31.08 4.12
N ILE A 4 -5.22 31.57 3.35
CA ILE A 4 -6.54 30.93 3.20
C ILE A 4 -6.39 29.57 2.52
N ASN A 5 -5.65 29.47 1.41
CA ASN A 5 -5.42 28.19 0.73
C ASN A 5 -4.70 27.19 1.64
N TYR A 6 -3.71 27.66 2.41
CA TYR A 6 -2.98 26.82 3.36
C TYR A 6 -3.93 26.18 4.38
N PHE A 7 -4.76 26.99 5.05
CA PHE A 7 -5.69 26.47 6.05
C PHE A 7 -6.79 25.60 5.45
N THR A 8 -7.36 25.99 4.32
CA THR A 8 -8.40 25.21 3.64
C THR A 8 -7.85 23.87 3.13
N GLY A 9 -6.71 23.89 2.45
CA GLY A 9 -6.09 22.69 1.87
C GLY A 9 -5.59 21.72 2.94
N LYS A 10 -5.02 22.23 4.04
CA LYS A 10 -4.67 21.41 5.21
C LYS A 10 -5.90 20.69 5.78
N ARG A 11 -7.00 21.43 5.99
CA ARG A 11 -8.23 20.89 6.57
C ARG A 11 -8.90 19.86 5.64
N GLU A 12 -8.83 20.06 4.34
CA GLU A 12 -9.32 19.10 3.35
C GLU A 12 -8.55 17.76 3.42
N ASN A 13 -7.22 17.82 3.47
CA ASN A 13 -6.37 16.64 3.64
C ASN A 13 -6.65 15.91 4.97
N GLU A 14 -6.80 16.66 6.07
CA GLU A 14 -7.17 16.09 7.37
C GLU A 14 -8.53 15.38 7.30
N ASN A 15 -9.53 15.98 6.65
CA ASN A 15 -10.84 15.36 6.49
C ASN A 15 -10.78 14.07 5.66
N ILE A 16 -9.96 14.02 4.60
CA ILE A 16 -9.77 12.81 3.78
C ILE A 16 -9.17 11.69 4.62
N ALA A 17 -8.09 11.99 5.35
CA ALA A 17 -7.42 11.00 6.19
C ALA A 17 -8.36 10.48 7.30
N LEU A 18 -9.09 11.37 7.97
CA LEU A 18 -10.07 11.00 8.99
C LEU A 18 -11.23 10.17 8.40
N ALA A 19 -11.74 10.51 7.21
CA ALA A 19 -12.78 9.74 6.56
C ALA A 19 -12.32 8.32 6.19
N TRP A 20 -11.06 8.17 5.75
CA TRP A 20 -10.46 6.86 5.50
C TRP A 20 -10.36 6.04 6.79
N ALA A 21 -9.81 6.61 7.87
CA ALA A 21 -9.69 5.92 9.16
C ALA A 21 -11.07 5.57 9.73
N ALA A 22 -12.04 6.48 9.65
CA ALA A 22 -13.40 6.24 10.09
C ALA A 22 -14.05 5.05 9.37
N LYS A 23 -13.74 4.85 8.09
CA LYS A 23 -14.31 3.77 7.28
C LYS A 23 -13.62 2.43 7.48
N PHE A 24 -12.30 2.43 7.67
CA PHE A 24 -11.50 1.19 7.61
C PHE A 24 -10.87 0.77 8.94
N ALA A 25 -10.78 1.66 9.92
CA ALA A 25 -10.06 1.47 11.18
C ALA A 25 -10.90 1.71 12.45
N THR A 26 -12.23 1.79 12.32
CA THR A 26 -13.15 1.88 13.48
C THR A 26 -13.76 0.53 13.81
N LYS A 27 -14.58 0.45 14.86
CA LYS A 27 -15.25 -0.78 15.27
C LYS A 27 -16.00 -1.46 14.11
N ASP A 28 -15.90 -2.78 14.04
CA ASP A 28 -16.50 -3.65 13.00
C ASP A 28 -15.93 -3.47 11.57
N SER A 29 -14.87 -2.68 11.42
CA SER A 29 -14.17 -2.48 10.15
C SER A 29 -13.15 -3.59 9.84
N ILE A 30 -12.49 -3.49 8.68
CA ILE A 30 -11.50 -4.49 8.26
C ILE A 30 -10.30 -4.55 9.21
N PHE A 31 -9.78 -3.41 9.66
CA PHE A 31 -8.61 -3.44 10.54
C PHE A 31 -8.97 -3.95 11.93
N ASP A 32 -10.11 -3.53 12.48
CA ASP A 32 -10.60 -3.98 13.80
C ASP A 32 -10.84 -5.50 13.86
N LYS A 33 -11.33 -6.09 12.77
CA LYS A 33 -11.55 -7.55 12.68
C LYS A 33 -10.27 -8.37 12.54
N ASN A 34 -9.19 -7.76 12.07
CA ASN A 34 -7.97 -8.47 11.68
C ASN A 34 -6.76 -8.21 12.59
N PHE A 35 -6.77 -7.10 13.33
CA PHE A 35 -5.69 -6.64 14.18
C PHE A 35 -6.27 -6.30 15.55
N SER A 36 -5.59 -6.72 16.62
CA SER A 36 -6.06 -6.46 17.99
C SER A 36 -5.67 -5.08 18.51
N LEU A 37 -4.70 -4.43 17.87
CA LEU A 37 -4.19 -3.11 18.26
C LEU A 37 -4.17 -2.21 17.04
N LEU A 38 -4.85 -1.06 17.12
CA LEU A 38 -4.93 -0.06 16.07
C LEU A 38 -4.49 1.31 16.62
N GLY A 39 -3.76 2.08 15.82
CA GLY A 39 -3.34 3.43 16.18
C GLY A 39 -1.91 3.52 16.74
N VAL A 40 -1.57 4.71 17.23
CA VAL A 40 -0.19 5.13 17.54
C VAL A 40 0.22 4.81 18.99
N GLY A 41 -0.62 4.13 19.77
CA GLY A 41 -0.29 3.78 21.14
C GLY A 41 -1.24 2.76 21.78
N ASP A 42 -0.96 2.44 23.03
CA ASP A 42 -1.73 1.47 23.81
C ASP A 42 -2.87 2.20 24.56
N GLY A 43 -4.07 2.26 23.98
CA GLY A 43 -5.28 2.73 24.66
C GLY A 43 -6.34 3.35 23.75
N ASP A 44 -7.60 3.32 24.22
CA ASP A 44 -8.78 3.78 23.48
C ASP A 44 -8.78 5.29 23.16
N ASP A 45 -8.03 6.10 23.91
CA ASP A 45 -7.92 7.55 23.72
C ASP A 45 -6.73 7.97 22.84
N THR A 46 -5.98 7.02 22.29
CA THR A 46 -4.84 7.33 21.42
C THR A 46 -5.31 7.67 20.00
N PRO A 47 -4.65 8.63 19.32
CA PRO A 47 -5.04 9.00 17.97
C PRO A 47 -4.81 7.81 17.02
N LEU A 48 -5.84 7.48 16.24
CA LEU A 48 -5.76 6.43 15.21
C LEU A 48 -4.73 6.78 14.12
N LEU A 49 -4.57 8.06 13.81
CA LEU A 49 -3.68 8.54 12.77
C LEU A 49 -2.56 9.40 13.36
N LEU A 50 -1.33 9.09 12.98
CA LEU A 50 -0.18 9.97 13.16
C LEU A 50 -0.11 10.95 11.99
N LYS A 51 -0.07 12.24 12.30
CA LYS A 51 0.15 13.28 11.29
C LYS A 51 1.63 13.66 11.23
N GLU A 52 2.33 13.24 10.19
CA GLU A 52 3.74 13.60 9.98
C GLU A 52 3.89 14.91 9.20
N GLY A 53 2.96 15.22 8.29
CA GLY A 53 3.00 16.42 7.46
C GLY A 53 1.61 17.00 7.19
N GLN A 54 1.52 18.08 6.40
CA GLN A 54 0.20 18.64 6.02
C GLN A 54 -0.53 17.81 4.96
N ASN A 55 0.15 16.83 4.39
CA ASN A 55 -0.36 15.92 3.37
C ASN A 55 0.10 14.47 3.59
N VAL A 56 0.79 14.18 4.70
CA VAL A 56 1.28 12.82 5.02
C VAL A 56 0.70 12.39 6.36
N PHE A 57 -0.02 11.28 6.33
CA PHE A 57 -0.68 10.68 7.51
C PHE A 57 -0.33 9.20 7.58
N LYS A 58 -0.03 8.70 8.77
CA LYS A 58 0.34 7.30 9.01
C LYS A 58 -0.66 6.64 9.94
N PHE A 59 -0.97 5.38 9.64
CA PHE A 59 -1.81 4.51 10.45
C PHE A 59 -1.01 3.25 10.79
N TYR A 60 -1.06 2.84 12.05
CA TYR A 60 -0.37 1.66 12.55
C TYR A 60 -1.39 0.63 13.02
N ALA A 61 -1.12 -0.64 12.75
CA ALA A 61 -1.89 -1.75 13.29
C ALA A 61 -0.97 -2.93 13.63
N SER A 62 -1.29 -3.68 14.69
CA SER A 62 -0.51 -4.84 15.14
C SER A 62 -1.38 -5.89 15.85
N GLY A 63 -0.76 -6.97 16.30
CA GLY A 63 -1.45 -8.05 17.02
C GLY A 63 -2.14 -9.09 16.13
N ARG A 64 -1.79 -9.15 14.83
CA ARG A 64 -2.20 -10.21 13.93
C ARG A 64 -1.13 -11.32 13.90
N ARG A 65 -1.54 -12.58 14.02
CA ARG A 65 -0.60 -13.72 13.93
C ARG A 65 0.14 -13.69 12.58
N TYR A 66 1.45 -13.94 12.62
CA TYR A 66 2.38 -13.94 11.47
C TYR A 66 2.68 -12.57 10.83
N CYS A 67 2.05 -11.49 11.32
CA CYS A 67 2.37 -10.12 10.94
C CYS A 67 2.81 -9.34 12.18
N SER A 68 4.07 -8.93 12.23
CA SER A 68 4.60 -8.07 13.31
C SER A 68 3.86 -6.74 13.37
N GLY A 69 3.45 -6.19 12.23
CA GLY A 69 2.62 -4.99 12.15
C GLY A 69 2.30 -4.57 10.73
N LEU A 70 1.46 -3.55 10.61
CA LEU A 70 1.09 -2.88 9.37
C LEU A 70 1.26 -1.38 9.56
N LEU A 71 1.92 -0.75 8.60
CA LEU A 71 2.01 0.70 8.45
C LEU A 71 1.28 1.08 7.15
N ALA A 72 0.21 1.88 7.25
CA ALA A 72 -0.39 2.52 6.09
C ALA A 72 0.04 3.99 6.03
N THR A 73 0.76 4.37 4.99
CA THR A 73 1.20 5.74 4.73
C THR A 73 0.32 6.36 3.66
N MET A 74 -0.45 7.38 4.04
CA MET A 74 -1.29 8.16 3.14
C MET A 74 -0.52 9.42 2.69
N GLU A 75 -0.11 9.43 1.43
CA GLU A 75 0.52 10.58 0.78
C GLU A 75 -0.53 11.28 -0.10
N LEU A 76 -1.12 12.33 0.46
CA LEU A 76 -2.11 13.14 -0.21
C LEU A 76 -1.43 14.24 -1.04
N GLN A 77 -2.15 14.77 -2.02
CA GLN A 77 -1.74 15.96 -2.74
C GLN A 77 -1.51 17.13 -1.78
N SER A 78 -0.51 17.95 -2.06
CA SER A 78 -0.18 19.18 -1.32
C SER A 78 -1.20 20.30 -1.56
N ARG A 79 -2.48 20.08 -1.22
CA ARG A 79 -3.59 21.05 -1.38
C ARG A 79 -3.35 22.35 -0.63
N HIS A 80 -2.58 22.29 0.46
CA HIS A 80 -2.19 23.46 1.25
C HIS A 80 -1.18 24.38 0.51
N ASP A 81 -0.43 23.85 -0.46
CA ASP A 81 0.55 24.61 -1.23
C ASP A 81 0.00 25.06 -2.59
N LEU A 82 -0.02 26.38 -2.81
CA LEU A 82 -0.48 26.97 -4.06
C LEU A 82 0.42 26.62 -5.24
N ILE A 83 1.74 26.51 -5.05
CA ILE A 83 2.67 26.19 -6.13
C ILE A 83 2.42 24.77 -6.62
N SER A 84 2.32 23.82 -5.68
CA SER A 84 1.92 22.44 -5.97
C SER A 84 0.57 22.36 -6.70
N ARG A 85 -0.42 23.17 -6.34
CA ARG A 85 -1.71 23.21 -7.06
C ARG A 85 -1.58 23.71 -8.50
N LEU A 86 -0.76 24.73 -8.74
CA LEU A 86 -0.48 25.24 -10.08
C LEU A 86 0.26 24.19 -10.93
N CYS A 87 1.26 23.51 -10.37
CA CYS A 87 1.96 22.41 -11.03
C CYS A 87 1.03 21.22 -11.31
N ASN A 88 0.07 20.95 -10.42
CA ASN A 88 -0.91 19.87 -10.60
C ASN A 88 -1.87 20.08 -11.79
N LEU A 89 -1.99 21.30 -12.31
CA LEU A 89 -2.72 21.57 -13.56
C LEU A 89 -1.99 20.97 -14.78
N VAL A 90 -0.68 20.75 -14.67
CA VAL A 90 0.18 20.22 -15.74
C VAL A 90 0.47 18.73 -15.52
N VAL A 91 0.77 18.32 -14.29
CA VAL A 91 1.02 16.92 -13.92
C VAL A 91 -0.06 16.49 -12.93
N ARG A 92 -0.86 15.48 -13.28
CA ARG A 92 -1.90 15.00 -12.35
C ARG A 92 -1.26 14.42 -11.08
N GLY A 93 -1.31 15.18 -9.98
CA GLY A 93 -1.15 14.63 -8.65
C GLY A 93 -2.22 13.57 -8.40
N ARG A 94 -1.89 12.52 -7.65
CA ARG A 94 -2.85 11.53 -7.15
C ARG A 94 -2.60 11.37 -5.67
N ASP A 95 -3.67 11.15 -4.91
CA ASP A 95 -3.53 10.71 -3.53
C ASP A 95 -3.16 9.22 -3.56
N GLU A 96 -2.16 8.84 -2.77
CA GLU A 96 -1.64 7.47 -2.70
C GLU A 96 -1.70 6.96 -1.27
N ILE A 97 -2.01 5.67 -1.11
CA ILE A 97 -1.94 4.98 0.18
C ILE A 97 -1.08 3.74 -0.02
N SER A 98 0.04 3.69 0.70
CA SER A 98 0.99 2.58 0.68
C SER A 98 0.81 1.75 1.94
N PHE A 99 0.67 0.43 1.78
CA PHE A 99 0.57 -0.52 2.89
C PHE A 99 1.87 -1.31 2.99
N GLU A 100 2.57 -1.16 4.11
CA GLU A 100 3.73 -1.93 4.47
C GLU A 100 3.35 -2.93 5.56
N VAL A 101 3.47 -4.23 5.29
CA VAL A 101 3.19 -5.28 6.26
C VAL A 101 4.52 -5.92 6.67
N TYR A 102 4.87 -5.77 7.94
CA TYR A 102 6.05 -6.41 8.51
C TYR A 102 5.70 -7.85 8.87
N MET A 103 6.31 -8.80 8.17
CA MET A 103 6.16 -10.23 8.44
C MET A 103 7.20 -10.70 9.46
N ASN A 104 6.91 -11.76 10.21
CA ASN A 104 7.88 -12.35 11.13
C ASN A 104 8.90 -13.20 10.35
N GLU A 105 10.20 -12.93 10.55
CA GLU A 105 11.30 -13.64 9.88
C GLU A 105 11.30 -15.15 10.15
N GLU A 106 10.91 -15.58 11.35
CA GLU A 106 10.85 -17.01 11.70
C GLU A 106 9.72 -17.76 10.97
N ALA A 107 8.75 -17.02 10.40
CA ALA A 107 7.56 -17.58 9.79
C ALA A 107 7.56 -17.53 8.25
N MET A 108 8.56 -16.91 7.63
CA MET A 108 8.61 -16.71 6.18
C MET A 108 9.90 -17.24 5.56
N ASP A 109 9.75 -18.02 4.50
CA ASP A 109 10.86 -18.39 3.65
C ASP A 109 11.39 -17.17 2.88
N GLN A 110 12.68 -17.22 2.53
CA GLN A 110 13.29 -16.20 1.69
C GLN A 110 12.78 -16.35 0.27
N VAL A 111 11.92 -15.43 -0.15
CA VAL A 111 11.34 -15.41 -1.49
C VAL A 111 11.45 -14.05 -2.15
N VAL A 112 11.66 -14.06 -3.47
CA VAL A 112 11.65 -12.84 -4.29
C VAL A 112 10.48 -12.89 -5.26
N PHE A 113 9.50 -12.02 -5.03
CA PHE A 113 8.26 -11.97 -5.80
C PHE A 113 7.71 -10.53 -5.88
N ALA A 114 7.22 -10.15 -7.05
CA ALA A 114 6.45 -8.93 -7.27
C ALA A 114 5.37 -9.13 -8.33
N LEU A 115 4.21 -8.50 -8.11
CA LEU A 115 3.10 -8.44 -9.05
C LEU A 115 2.71 -6.99 -9.26
N ALA A 116 2.77 -6.50 -10.50
CA ALA A 116 2.41 -5.13 -10.82
C ALA A 116 1.87 -5.00 -12.24
N ARG A 117 1.31 -3.84 -12.58
CA ARG A 117 0.99 -3.52 -13.98
C ARG A 117 2.25 -3.61 -14.84
N ARG A 118 2.14 -4.10 -16.08
CA ARG A 118 3.29 -4.35 -16.97
C ARG A 118 4.31 -3.21 -17.03
N LYS A 119 3.86 -1.95 -17.08
CA LYS A 119 4.75 -0.79 -17.11
C LYS A 119 5.52 -0.62 -15.80
N ALA A 120 4.83 -0.73 -14.66
CA ALA A 120 5.43 -0.62 -13.33
C ALA A 120 6.39 -1.79 -13.05
N ALA A 121 5.99 -3.02 -13.39
CA ALA A 121 6.82 -4.22 -13.23
C ALA A 121 8.19 -4.06 -13.91
N LYS A 122 8.23 -3.56 -15.16
CA LYS A 122 9.48 -3.30 -15.87
C LYS A 122 10.36 -2.23 -15.21
N GLY A 123 9.75 -1.27 -14.52
CA GLY A 123 10.46 -0.27 -13.71
C GLY A 123 11.03 -0.93 -12.45
N MET A 124 10.19 -1.62 -11.69
CA MET A 124 10.57 -2.34 -10.47
C MET A 124 11.72 -3.32 -10.71
N GLN A 125 11.71 -4.09 -11.81
CA GLN A 125 12.80 -5.02 -12.12
C GLN A 125 14.16 -4.32 -12.36
N LYS A 126 14.16 -3.03 -12.70
CA LYS A 126 15.38 -2.25 -12.92
C LYS A 126 15.82 -1.46 -11.68
N GLU A 127 14.86 -1.02 -10.89
CA GLU A 127 15.07 -0.11 -9.75
C GLU A 127 15.28 -0.88 -8.45
N GLU A 128 14.56 -1.99 -8.25
CA GLU A 128 14.69 -2.84 -7.06
C GLU A 128 15.82 -3.85 -7.25
N ARG A 129 16.87 -3.70 -6.43
CA ARG A 129 18.10 -4.50 -6.52
C ARG A 129 17.83 -6.00 -6.44
N ASP A 130 16.92 -6.42 -5.57
CA ASP A 130 16.64 -7.84 -5.36
C ASP A 130 15.86 -8.43 -6.53
N LEU A 131 14.86 -7.69 -7.06
CA LEU A 131 14.15 -8.10 -8.28
C LEU A 131 15.08 -8.15 -9.49
N GLN A 132 16.00 -7.18 -9.61
CA GLN A 132 16.97 -7.12 -10.69
C GLN A 132 17.94 -8.31 -10.65
N ARG A 133 18.37 -8.72 -9.45
CA ARG A 133 19.41 -9.71 -9.27
C ARG A 133 18.89 -11.15 -9.21
N TYR A 134 17.74 -11.36 -8.59
CA TYR A 134 17.25 -12.69 -8.23
C TYR A 134 15.96 -13.09 -8.93
N ALA A 135 15.28 -12.17 -9.64
CA ALA A 135 14.01 -12.46 -10.27
C ALA A 135 13.96 -12.09 -11.75
N SER A 136 13.01 -12.69 -12.45
CA SER A 136 12.76 -12.39 -13.86
C SER A 136 11.28 -12.27 -14.14
N LEU A 137 10.94 -11.53 -15.20
CA LEU A 137 9.57 -11.41 -15.67
C LEU A 137 9.10 -12.78 -16.18
N LEU A 138 8.09 -13.34 -15.52
CA LEU A 138 7.55 -14.65 -15.87
C LEU A 138 6.48 -14.52 -16.96
N SER A 139 6.58 -15.41 -17.95
CA SER A 139 5.48 -15.67 -18.89
C SER A 139 4.42 -16.52 -18.20
N GLY A 140 3.15 -16.34 -18.59
CA GLY A 140 2.04 -17.14 -18.10
C GLY A 140 2.27 -18.66 -18.27
N PRO A 141 1.60 -19.49 -17.47
CA PRO A 141 1.80 -20.92 -17.43
C PRO A 141 1.44 -21.54 -18.78
N THR A 142 2.26 -22.49 -19.21
CA THR A 142 1.97 -23.36 -20.34
C THR A 142 0.96 -24.42 -19.91
N GLY A 143 -0.14 -24.59 -20.64
CA GLY A 143 -1.09 -25.70 -20.41
C GLY A 143 -2.46 -25.33 -19.82
N GLY A 144 -2.97 -24.12 -20.05
CA GLY A 144 -4.36 -23.79 -19.72
C GLY A 144 -4.67 -23.54 -18.23
N ARG A 145 -3.65 -23.51 -17.37
CA ARG A 145 -3.81 -23.10 -15.97
C ARG A 145 -4.21 -21.63 -15.90
N LYS A 146 -5.18 -21.29 -15.03
CA LYS A 146 -5.58 -19.90 -14.78
C LYS A 146 -4.36 -19.07 -14.36
N TRP A 147 -4.30 -17.82 -14.82
CA TRP A 147 -3.20 -16.91 -14.55
C TRP A 147 -3.72 -15.49 -14.30
N VAL A 148 -2.82 -14.61 -13.87
CA VAL A 148 -3.14 -13.19 -13.71
C VAL A 148 -3.56 -12.57 -15.04
N VAL A 149 -4.47 -11.59 -14.97
CA VAL A 149 -4.96 -10.85 -16.14
C VAL A 149 -3.83 -10.22 -16.94
N GLU A 150 -4.04 -10.02 -18.25
CA GLU A 150 -2.98 -9.58 -19.16
C GLU A 150 -2.38 -8.21 -18.82
N GLU A 151 -3.08 -7.33 -18.10
CA GLU A 151 -2.54 -6.03 -17.68
C GLU A 151 -1.45 -6.17 -16.61
N LEU A 152 -1.45 -7.29 -15.87
CA LEU A 152 -0.50 -7.58 -14.81
C LEU A 152 0.71 -8.37 -15.33
N ALA A 153 1.81 -8.22 -14.61
CA ALA A 153 3.09 -8.86 -14.83
C ALA A 153 3.60 -9.41 -13.51
N VAL A 154 4.09 -10.66 -13.56
CA VAL A 154 4.68 -11.35 -12.43
C VAL A 154 6.20 -11.33 -12.59
N ILE A 155 6.91 -10.92 -11.55
CA ILE A 155 8.37 -11.00 -11.44
C ILE A 155 8.63 -11.94 -10.27
N SER A 156 9.36 -13.03 -10.50
CA SER A 156 9.71 -13.95 -9.42
C SER A 156 11.00 -14.69 -9.73
N GLU A 157 11.64 -15.21 -8.69
CA GLU A 157 12.84 -16.06 -8.81
C GLU A 157 12.55 -17.39 -9.49
N SER A 158 11.33 -17.94 -9.33
CA SER A 158 10.95 -19.22 -9.93
C SER A 158 9.46 -19.26 -10.29
N LYS A 159 9.12 -20.17 -11.20
CA LYS A 159 7.71 -20.46 -11.55
C LYS A 159 6.97 -21.16 -10.42
N GLU A 160 7.69 -21.87 -9.55
CA GLU A 160 7.13 -22.60 -8.41
C GLU A 160 6.63 -21.61 -7.35
N VAL A 161 7.48 -20.66 -6.94
CA VAL A 161 7.12 -19.58 -6.00
C VAL A 161 5.91 -18.79 -6.52
N ALA A 162 5.92 -18.42 -7.80
CA ALA A 162 4.78 -17.75 -8.40
C ALA A 162 3.51 -18.62 -8.42
N GLY A 163 3.62 -19.92 -8.62
CA GLY A 163 2.50 -20.86 -8.62
C GLY A 163 1.91 -21.10 -7.23
N ASP A 164 2.75 -21.06 -6.19
CA ASP A 164 2.33 -21.24 -4.80
C ASP A 164 1.67 -19.98 -4.23
N LEU A 165 2.12 -18.79 -4.66
CA LEU A 165 1.52 -17.51 -4.27
C LEU A 165 0.26 -17.17 -5.08
N ILE A 166 0.23 -17.49 -6.38
CA ILE A 166 -0.91 -17.20 -7.28
C ILE A 166 -1.80 -18.44 -7.37
N THR A 167 -2.48 -18.75 -6.28
CA THR A 167 -3.43 -19.86 -6.22
C THR A 167 -4.74 -19.53 -6.95
N GLU A 168 -5.49 -20.56 -7.34
CA GLU A 168 -6.81 -20.36 -7.99
C GLU A 168 -7.80 -19.62 -7.08
N ALA A 169 -7.75 -19.88 -5.77
CA ALA A 169 -8.58 -19.20 -4.78
C ALA A 169 -8.31 -17.69 -4.73
N VAL A 170 -7.06 -17.25 -4.93
CA VAL A 170 -6.71 -15.83 -4.98
C VAL A 170 -7.16 -15.20 -6.31
N LEU A 171 -7.04 -15.94 -7.42
CA LEU A 171 -7.49 -15.46 -8.74
C LEU A 171 -9.01 -15.29 -8.82
N GLU A 172 -9.79 -16.05 -8.05
CA GLU A 172 -11.26 -15.97 -8.03
C GLU A 172 -11.81 -14.84 -7.15
N GLN A 173 -10.97 -14.21 -6.32
CA GLN A 173 -11.37 -13.05 -5.51
C GLN A 173 -11.38 -11.73 -6.30
N VAL A 174 -10.98 -11.76 -7.58
CA VAL A 174 -10.84 -10.58 -8.46
C VAL A 174 -11.97 -10.51 -9.47
#